data_AF-A0A3S1E5M7-F1
#
_entry.id   AF-A0A3S1E5M7-F1
#
_cell.length_a   1.000
_cell.length_b   1.000
_cell.length_c   1.000
_cell.angle_alpha   90.00
_cell.angle_beta   90.00
_cell.angle_gamma   90.00
#
_symmetry.space_group_name_H-M   'P 1'
#
loop_
_entity.id
_entity.type
_entity.pdbx_description
1 polymer ?
#
loop_
_entity_poly.entity_id
_entity_poly.type
_entity_poly.pdbx_seq_one_letter_code
_entity_poly.pdbx_strand_id
1 'polypeptide(L)'
;RLHRLVKEADVPWEDEKFIYLAASRQPARVRPARVLAPPKGGSGKAVLKLCRPDGSAGERLFSKRDGEVFRTARRADWGDTID
;
A
#
# COMPACT_ATOMS: atom_id res chain seq x y z
N ARG A 1 16.21 -18.16 -22.40
CA ARG A 1 15.36 -18.17 -23.62
C ARG A 1 14.47 -19.42 -23.69
N LEU A 2 15.04 -20.64 -23.70
CA LEU A 2 14.26 -21.90 -23.75
C LEU A 2 13.29 -22.07 -22.57
N HIS A 3 13.74 -21.81 -21.33
CA HIS A 3 12.90 -21.88 -20.13
C HIS A 3 11.63 -20.99 -20.20
N ARG A 4 11.75 -19.78 -20.76
CA ARG A 4 10.62 -18.85 -20.92
C ARG A 4 9.63 -19.34 -21.99
N LEU A 5 10.14 -19.87 -23.10
CA LEU A 5 9.33 -20.40 -24.20
C LEU A 5 8.56 -21.66 -23.81
N VAL A 6 9.17 -22.55 -23.01
CA VAL A 6 8.51 -23.78 -22.52
C VAL A 6 7.40 -23.48 -21.52
N LYS A 7 7.54 -22.40 -20.74
CA LYS A 7 6.54 -21.95 -19.77
C LYS A 7 5.48 -21.01 -20.35
N GLU A 8 5.55 -20.69 -21.65
CA GLU A 8 4.72 -19.66 -22.30
C GLU A 8 4.74 -18.31 -21.54
N ALA A 9 5.85 -17.99 -20.89
CA ALA A 9 5.95 -16.83 -20.00
C ALA A 9 6.31 -15.54 -20.76
N ASP A 10 5.65 -14.43 -20.43
CA ASP A 10 5.94 -13.11 -21.04
C ASP A 10 7.24 -12.49 -20.53
N VAL A 11 7.58 -12.72 -19.25
CA VAL A 11 8.73 -12.14 -18.55
C VAL A 11 9.62 -13.21 -17.92
N PRO A 12 10.92 -12.94 -17.65
CA PRO A 12 11.84 -13.94 -17.10
C PRO A 12 11.76 -14.07 -15.56
N TRP A 13 10.67 -13.63 -14.93
CA TRP A 13 10.45 -13.68 -13.48
C TRP A 13 8.98 -14.02 -13.18
N GLU A 14 8.72 -14.58 -11.99
CA GLU A 14 7.37 -14.90 -11.52
C GLU A 14 7.02 -13.98 -10.34
N ASP A 15 5.78 -13.50 -10.28
CA ASP A 15 5.28 -12.65 -9.19
C ASP A 15 4.72 -13.54 -8.07
N GLU A 16 5.58 -14.00 -7.15
CA GLU A 16 5.13 -14.82 -6.03
C GLU A 16 4.63 -13.91 -4.88
N LYS A 17 3.35 -14.02 -4.56
CA LYS A 17 2.72 -13.23 -3.49
C LYS A 17 3.04 -13.83 -2.13
N PHE A 18 3.83 -13.12 -1.32
CA PHE A 18 4.14 -13.51 0.06
C PHE A 18 3.37 -12.67 1.09
N ILE A 19 3.05 -13.29 2.22
CA ILE A 19 2.63 -12.63 3.45
C ILE A 19 3.55 -13.09 4.58
N TYR A 20 4.00 -12.16 5.42
CA TYR A 20 4.85 -12.46 6.57
C TYR A 20 4.27 -11.85 7.84
N LEU A 21 4.54 -12.48 8.98
CA LEU A 21 4.20 -11.98 10.31
C LEU A 21 5.47 -11.86 11.14
N ALA A 22 5.68 -10.69 11.75
CA ALA A 22 6.74 -10.47 12.73
C ALA A 22 6.10 -10.27 14.11
N ALA A 23 6.48 -11.10 15.08
CA ALA A 23 5.97 -11.04 16.45
C ALA A 23 7.14 -10.84 17.44
N SER A 24 6.88 -10.09 18.51
CA SER A 24 7.85 -9.84 19.58
C SER A 24 7.16 -9.88 20.94
N ARG A 25 7.90 -10.27 21.99
CA ARG A 25 7.45 -10.13 23.38
C ARG A 25 7.62 -8.69 23.90
N GLN A 26 8.42 -7.88 23.23
CA GLN A 26 8.64 -6.49 23.58
C GLN A 26 7.53 -5.62 22.98
N PRO A 27 7.06 -4.57 23.70
CA PRO A 27 6.06 -3.66 23.17
C PRO A 27 6.58 -2.95 21.92
N ALA A 28 5.79 -2.96 20.86
CA ALA A 28 6.07 -2.20 19.65
C ALA A 28 5.74 -0.72 19.86
N ARG A 29 6.55 0.19 19.30
CA ARG A 29 6.18 1.61 19.23
C ARG A 29 4.94 1.76 18.36
N VAL A 30 3.97 2.56 18.82
CA VAL A 30 2.81 2.94 18.01
C VAL A 30 3.33 3.62 16.74
N ARG A 31 2.96 3.09 15.58
CA ARG A 31 3.31 3.66 14.29
C ARG A 31 2.12 4.46 13.76
N PRO A 32 2.38 5.60 13.07
CA PRO A 32 1.33 6.27 12.31
C PRO A 32 0.72 5.32 11.28
N ALA A 33 -0.49 5.65 10.84
CA ALA A 33 -1.19 4.91 9.80
C ALA A 33 -0.34 4.81 8.53
N ARG A 34 -0.27 3.63 7.92
CA ARG A 34 0.52 3.36 6.72
C ARG A 34 -0.32 2.82 5.59
N VAL A 35 0.07 3.16 4.36
CA VAL A 35 -0.51 2.65 3.13
C VAL A 35 -0.26 1.15 2.97
N LEU A 36 -1.35 0.40 2.80
CA LEU A 36 -1.38 -1.07 2.67
C LEU A 36 -1.73 -1.55 1.25
N ALA A 37 -1.91 -0.64 0.30
CA ALA A 37 -2.21 -0.94 -1.09
C ALA A 37 -1.96 0.31 -1.94
N PRO A 38 -1.65 0.16 -3.24
CA PRO A 38 -1.51 1.31 -4.14
C PRO A 38 -2.78 2.18 -4.11
N PRO A 39 -2.65 3.52 -4.16
CA PRO A 39 -3.78 4.42 -4.14
C PRO A 39 -4.78 4.12 -5.26
N LYS A 40 -6.07 3.99 -4.93
CA LYS A 40 -7.13 3.94 -5.94
C LYS A 40 -7.48 5.37 -6.35
N GLY A 41 -7.10 5.74 -7.56
CA GLY A 41 -7.28 7.09 -8.10
C GLY A 41 -8.62 7.33 -8.81
N GLY A 42 -9.01 8.59 -8.90
CA GLY A 42 -10.09 9.11 -9.74
C GLY A 42 -9.98 10.63 -9.90
N SER A 43 -10.76 11.25 -10.80
CA SER A 43 -10.68 12.71 -11.03
C SER A 43 -10.98 13.48 -9.74
N GLY A 44 -9.92 13.97 -9.08
CA GLY A 44 -10.00 14.71 -7.82
C GLY A 44 -10.24 13.89 -6.55
N LYS A 45 -10.02 12.57 -6.60
CA LYS A 45 -10.15 11.66 -5.45
C LYS A 45 -8.99 10.66 -5.38
N ALA A 46 -8.60 10.30 -4.17
CA ALA A 46 -7.64 9.25 -3.88
C ALA A 46 -8.15 8.44 -2.69
N VAL A 47 -8.35 7.14 -2.86
CA VAL A 47 -8.73 6.24 -1.77
C VAL A 47 -7.52 5.41 -1.38
N LEU A 48 -7.14 5.49 -0.11
CA LEU A 48 -6.03 4.74 0.47
C LEU A 48 -6.55 3.67 1.42
N LYS A 49 -6.01 2.45 1.32
CA LYS A 49 -6.15 1.44 2.38
C LYS A 49 -5.05 1.67 3.40
N LEU A 50 -5.42 1.95 4.65
CA LEU A 50 -4.49 2.29 5.73
C LEU A 50 -4.57 1.27 6.87
N CYS A 51 -3.45 0.93 7.51
CA CYS A 51 -3.49 0.41 8.88
C CYS A 51 -3.74 1.56 9.85
N ARG A 52 -4.35 1.27 11.01
CA ARG A 52 -4.67 2.26 12.03
C ARG A 52 -4.00 1.91 13.36
N PRO A 53 -3.76 2.91 14.24
CA PRO A 53 -3.15 2.67 15.55
C PRO A 53 -3.92 1.69 16.45
N ASP A 54 -5.23 1.53 16.21
CA ASP A 54 -6.09 0.57 16.92
C ASP A 54 -5.94 -0.89 16.42
N GLY A 55 -5.03 -1.14 15.48
CA GLY A 55 -4.79 -2.45 14.88
C GLY A 55 -5.73 -2.80 13.72
N SER A 56 -6.72 -1.95 13.41
CA SER A 56 -7.61 -2.16 12.28
C SER A 56 -6.97 -1.73 10.95
N ALA A 57 -7.57 -2.17 9.84
CA ALA A 57 -7.28 -1.65 8.52
C ALA A 57 -8.57 -1.19 7.84
N GLY A 58 -8.49 -0.15 7.01
CA GLY A 58 -9.64 0.28 6.23
C GLY A 58 -9.33 1.37 5.22
N GLU A 59 -10.33 1.70 4.41
CA GLU A 59 -10.20 2.73 3.38
C GLU A 59 -10.43 4.14 3.95
N ARG A 60 -9.70 5.13 3.43
CA ARG A 60 -9.89 6.56 3.68
C ARG A 60 -9.88 7.31 2.35
N LEU A 61 -10.91 8.12 2.13
CA LEU A 61 -11.04 8.98 0.95
C LEU A 61 -10.38 10.33 1.21
N PHE A 62 -9.52 10.73 0.28
CA PHE A 62 -8.97 12.08 0.15
C PHE A 62 -9.44 12.67 -1.18
N SER A 63 -9.58 13.98 -1.22
CA SER A 63 -10.14 14.72 -2.35
C SER A 63 -9.48 16.08 -2.51
N LYS A 64 -9.68 16.77 -3.63
CA LYS A 64 -9.06 18.09 -3.89
C LYS A 64 -9.25 19.11 -2.76
N ARG A 65 -10.33 19.02 -1.98
CA ARG A 65 -10.59 19.92 -0.84
C ARG A 65 -9.58 19.76 0.30
N ASP A 66 -8.92 18.61 0.37
CA ASP A 66 -7.93 18.27 1.40
C ASP A 66 -6.53 18.80 1.05
N GLY A 67 -6.40 19.59 -0.04
CA GLY A 67 -5.22 20.41 -0.32
C GLY A 67 -3.92 19.62 -0.50
N GLU A 68 -2.91 19.94 0.31
CA GLU A 68 -1.60 19.25 0.32
C GLU A 68 -1.75 17.76 0.64
N VAL A 69 -2.61 17.39 1.60
CA VAL A 69 -2.83 16.01 2.01
C VAL A 69 -3.31 15.17 0.83
N PHE A 70 -4.18 15.73 -0.02
CA PHE A 70 -4.59 15.06 -1.25
C PHE A 70 -3.46 14.89 -2.26
N ARG A 71 -2.55 15.87 -2.36
CA ARG A 71 -1.39 15.79 -3.25
C ARG A 71 -0.39 14.72 -2.79
N THR A 72 -0.23 14.54 -1.49
CA THR A 72 0.55 13.45 -0.91
C THR A 72 -0.17 12.12 -1.11
N ALA A 73 -1.44 12.02 -0.72
CA ALA A 73 -2.23 10.78 -0.81
C ALA A 73 -2.32 10.22 -2.24
N ARG A 74 -2.49 11.06 -3.25
CA ARG A 74 -2.58 10.60 -4.65
C ARG A 74 -1.25 10.05 -5.22
N ARG A 75 -0.14 10.30 -4.53
CA ARG A 75 1.22 9.90 -4.93
C ARG A 75 1.85 8.90 -3.96
N ALA A 76 1.13 8.50 -2.92
CA ALA A 76 1.64 7.64 -1.87
C ALA A 76 1.93 6.23 -2.40
N ASP A 77 2.95 5.59 -1.82
CA ASP A 77 3.32 4.20 -2.09
C ASP A 77 3.20 3.35 -0.81
N TRP A 78 3.44 2.05 -0.94
CA TRP A 78 3.40 1.09 0.15
C TRP A 78 4.26 1.53 1.34
N GLY A 79 3.64 1.52 2.53
CA GLY A 79 4.33 1.84 3.79
C GLY A 79 4.45 3.33 4.11
N ASP A 80 4.11 4.22 3.16
CA ASP A 80 4.06 5.67 3.38
C ASP A 80 3.04 6.04 4.45
N THR A 81 3.31 7.14 5.13
CA THR A 81 2.43 7.72 6.15
C THR A 81 1.70 8.93 5.58
N ILE A 82 0.45 9.11 5.99
CA ILE A 82 -0.40 10.23 5.54
C ILE A 82 -0.95 10.93 6.78
N ASP A 83 -0.55 12.19 6.94
CA ASP A 83 -1.01 13.09 8.00
C ASP A 83 -2.19 13.94 7.50
#